data_AF-A0A7C3A8W1-F1
#
_entry.id   AF-A0A7C3A8W1-F1
#
_cell.length_a   1.000
_cell.length_b   1.000
_cell.length_c   1.000
_cell.angle_alpha   90.00
_cell.angle_beta   90.00
_cell.angle_gamma   90.00
#
_symmetry.space_group_name_H-M   'P 1'
#
loop_
_entity.id
_entity.type
_entity.pdbx_description
1 polymer ?
#
loop_
_entity_poly.entity_id
_entity_poly.type
_entity_poly.pdbx_seq_one_letter_code
_entity_poly.pdbx_strand_id
1 'polypeptide(L)' 'YMTAVGGAAALIAKHVISCQIIAYHDLGTEAIRKLVVRDMPLFVVNDIYGGDLYEEGKKRWLR' A
#
# COMPACT_ATOMS: atom_id res chain seq x y z
N TYR A 1 0.11 5.70 -8.15
CA TYR A 1 0.51 4.58 -7.26
C TYR A 1 0.70 5.13 -5.85
N MET A 2 0.11 4.46 -4.85
CA MET A 2 0.27 4.82 -3.44
C MET A 2 1.10 3.76 -2.73
N THR A 3 1.98 4.17 -1.82
CA THR A 3 2.77 3.25 -1.00
C THR A 3 2.44 3.40 0.48
N ALA A 4 2.48 2.28 1.20
CA ALA A 4 2.43 2.23 2.65
C ALA A 4 3.84 2.01 3.21
N VAL A 5 4.04 2.25 4.51
CA VAL A 5 5.33 2.00 5.16
C VAL A 5 5.54 0.50 5.35
N GLY A 6 6.55 -0.06 4.66
CA GLY A 6 6.96 -1.45 4.83
C GLY A 6 7.44 -1.76 6.24
N GLY A 7 7.13 -2.96 6.76
CA GLY A 7 7.51 -3.39 8.11
C GLY A 7 6.56 -2.93 9.23
N ALA A 8 5.62 -2.02 8.96
CA ALA A 8 4.69 -1.48 9.96
C ALA A 8 3.30 -2.16 9.96
N ALA A 9 3.21 -3.43 9.55
CA ALA A 9 1.94 -4.12 9.29
C ALA A 9 0.97 -4.10 10.48
N ALA A 10 1.46 -4.30 11.72
CA ALA A 10 0.63 -4.26 12.92
C ALA A 10 -0.01 -2.89 13.19
N LEU A 11 0.67 -1.79 12.83
CA LEU A 11 0.12 -0.43 12.95
C LEU A 11 -0.84 -0.12 11.81
N ILE A 12 -0.48 -0.52 10.58
CA ILE A 12 -1.31 -0.33 9.39
C ILE A 12 -2.64 -1.10 9.54
N ALA A 13 -2.61 -2.32 10.08
CA ALA A 13 -3.79 -3.14 10.31
C ALA A 13 -4.87 -2.47 11.18
N LYS A 14 -4.50 -1.50 12.03
CA LYS A 14 -5.47 -0.72 12.83
C LYS A 14 -6.45 0.11 11.98
N HIS A 15 -6.11 0.36 10.72
CA HIS A 15 -6.91 1.15 9.78
C HIS A 15 -7.82 0.27 8.91
N VAL A 16 -7.77 -1.06 9.07
CA VAL A 16 -8.62 -2.02 8.36
C VAL A 16 -9.91 -2.22 9.15
N ILE A 17 -11.05 -1.82 8.56
CA ILE A 17 -12.39 -1.97 9.14
C ILE A 17 -12.92 -3.39 8.90
N SER A 18 -12.68 -3.96 7.71
CA SER A 18 -13.10 -5.33 7.39
C SER A 18 -12.17 -5.99 6.39
N CYS A 19 -12.06 -7.32 6.45
CA CYS A 19 -11.31 -8.14 5.50
C CYS A 19 -12.11 -9.40 5.16
N GLN A 20 -12.49 -9.55 3.89
CA GLN A 20 -13.22 -10.70 3.39
C GLN A 20 -12.50 -11.32 2.20
N ILE A 21 -12.31 -12.65 2.19
CA ILE A 21 -11.85 -13.37 1.00
C ILE A 21 -13.00 -13.43 0.00
N ILE A 22 -12.75 -13.00 -1.25
CA ILE A 22 -13.77 -12.93 -2.30
C ILE A 22 -13.48 -13.84 -3.50
N ALA A 23 -12.28 -14.39 -3.60
CA ALA A 23 -11.90 -15.38 -4.61
C ALA A 23 -10.66 -16.16 -4.17
N TYR A 24 -10.46 -17.36 -4.76
CA TYR A 24 -9.29 -18.22 -4.57
C TYR A 24 -9.02 -18.59 -3.11
N HIS A 25 -10.03 -19.13 -2.42
CA HIS A 25 -10.00 -19.44 -0.99
C HIS A 25 -8.90 -20.42 -0.58
N ASP A 26 -8.49 -21.29 -1.49
CA ASP A 26 -7.43 -22.29 -1.36
C ASP A 26 -6.03 -21.67 -1.26
N LEU A 27 -5.82 -20.44 -1.76
CA LEU A 27 -4.53 -19.75 -1.75
C LEU A 27 -4.15 -19.12 -0.40
N GLY A 28 -4.97 -19.30 0.65
CA GLY A 28 -4.65 -18.83 2.00
C GLY A 28 -4.33 -17.33 2.06
N THR A 29 -3.11 -16.97 2.46
CA THR A 29 -2.66 -15.57 2.58
C THR A 29 -2.64 -14.80 1.26
N GLU A 30 -2.58 -15.50 0.12
CA GLU A 30 -2.52 -14.90 -1.22
C GLU A 30 -3.90 -14.73 -1.88
N ALA A 31 -4.97 -15.26 -1.26
CA ALA A 31 -6.33 -15.11 -1.76
C ALA A 31 -6.74 -13.63 -1.95
N ILE A 32 -7.62 -13.35 -2.93
CA ILE A 32 -8.11 -11.99 -3.16
C ILE A 32 -9.01 -11.57 -2.01
N ARG A 33 -8.67 -10.43 -1.39
CA ARG A 33 -9.40 -9.88 -0.24
C ARG A 33 -10.05 -8.55 -0.59
N LYS A 34 -11.33 -8.42 -0.25
CA LYS A 34 -12.01 -7.13 -0.16
C LYS A 34 -11.71 -6.52 1.20
N LEU A 35 -10.90 -5.47 1.21
CA LEU A 35 -10.60 -4.68 2.40
C LEU A 35 -11.46 -3.41 2.40
N VAL A 36 -12.02 -3.08 3.57
CA VAL A 36 -12.53 -1.72 3.84
C VAL A 36 -11.54 -1.08 4.78
N VAL A 37 -11.05 0.10 4.42
CA VAL A 37 -10.05 0.85 5.19
C VAL A 37 -10.56 2.26 5.47
N ARG A 38 -10.09 2.86 6.57
CA ARG A 38 -10.38 4.25 6.92
C ARG A 38 -9.12 4.91 7.45
N ASP A 39 -8.85 6.12 6.97
CA ASP A 39 -7.73 6.97 7.39
C ASP A 39 -6.37 6.25 7.32
N MET A 40 -6.21 5.33 6.36
CA MET A 40 -4.97 4.57 6.19
C MET A 40 -3.84 5.49 5.72
N PRO A 41 -2.71 5.58 6.44
CA PRO A 41 -1.62 6.45 6.06
C PRO A 41 -0.91 5.90 4.82
N LEU A 42 -0.96 6.67 3.73
CA LEU A 42 -0.37 6.34 2.44
C LEU A 42 0.33 7.56 1.85
N PHE A 43 1.33 7.31 1.00
CA PHE A 43 2.01 8.35 0.22
C PHE A 43 1.72 8.17 -1.27
N VAL A 44 1.44 9.27 -1.97
CA VAL A 44 1.38 9.28 -3.43
C VAL A 44 2.82 9.25 -3.94
N VAL A 45 3.23 8.11 -4.50
CA VAL A 45 4.57 7.93 -5.06
C VAL A 45 4.59 8.29 -6.53
N ASN A 46 3.60 7.80 -7.28
CA ASN A 46 3.40 8.18 -8.67
C ASN A 46 2.05 8.88 -8.81
N ASP A 47 2.09 10.12 -9.27
CA ASP A 47 0.90 10.89 -9.59
C ASP A 47 0.47 10.68 -11.06
N ILE A 48 -0.61 11.35 -11.47
CA ILE A 48 -1.16 11.27 -12.82
C ILE A 48 -0.47 12.22 -13.83
N TYR A 49 0.49 13.03 -13.37
CA TYR A 49 1.22 14.02 -14.15
C TYR A 49 2.62 13.53 -14.55
N GLY A 50 2.99 12.31 -14.13
CA GLY A 50 4.29 11.71 -14.40
C GLY A 50 5.32 11.91 -13.28
N GLY A 51 4.92 12.42 -12.11
CA GLY A 51 5.79 12.50 -10.93
C GLY A 51 6.14 11.11 -10.38
N ASP A 52 7.37 10.94 -9.89
CA ASP A 52 7.87 9.71 -9.26
C ASP A 52 8.80 10.04 -8.09
N LEU A 53 8.32 9.84 -6.86
CA LEU A 53 9.09 10.10 -5.64
C LEU A 53 10.36 9.25 -5.51
N TYR A 54 10.39 8.04 -6.09
CA TYR A 54 11.59 7.20 -6.06
C TYR A 54 12.65 7.72 -7.03
N GLU A 55 12.27 8.20 -8.21
CA GLU A 55 13.21 8.85 -9.11
C GLU A 55 13.75 10.16 -8.55
N GLU A 56 12.86 11.01 -8.04
CA GLU A 56 13.23 12.30 -7.44
C GLU A 56 14.14 12.11 -6.22
N GLY A 57 13.78 11.18 -5.33
CA GLY A 57 14.59 10.83 -4.17
C GLY A 57 15.96 10.32 -4.58
N LYS A 58 16.04 9.46 -5.60
CA LYS A 58 17.31 9.01 -6.16
C LYS A 58 18.13 10.18 -6.73
N LYS A 59 17.56 10.99 -7.63
CA LYS A 59 18.23 12.15 -8.24
C LYS A 59 18.79 13.12 -7.19
N ARG A 60 18.08 13.29 -6.08
CA ARG A 60 18.48 14.20 -5.00
C ARG A 60 19.66 13.71 -4.16
N TRP A 61 19.85 12.40 -4.01
CA TRP A 61 20.77 11.84 -3.02
C TRP A 61 21.80 10.85 -3.57
N LEU A 62 21.63 10.35 -4.80
CA LEU A 62 22.72 9.67 -5.51
C LEU A 62 23.78 10.70 -5.88
N ARG A 63 24.94 10.59 -5.24
CA ARG A 63 26.18 11.24 -5.67
C ARG A 63 26.90 10.35 -6.68
#